data_AF-A0A0A8X309-F1
#
_entry.id   AF-A0A0A8X309-F1
#
_cell.length_a   1.000
_cell.length_b   1.000
_cell.length_c   1.000
_cell.angle_alpha   90.00
_cell.angle_beta   90.00
_cell.angle_gamma   90.00
#
_symmetry.space_group_name_H-M   'P 1'
#
loop_
_entity.id
_entity.type
_entity.pdbx_description
1 polymer ?
#
loop_
_entity_poly.entity_id
_entity_poly.type
_entity_poly.pdbx_seq_one_letter_code
_entity_poly.pdbx_strand_id
1 'polypeptide(L)'
;MGILFIFIYLFIVFTVIEINTSIFVATGLDRKIARFQVISMLTGTGFTTGESELIIDHPVRRRLGAFLILFGAFSLAVIISAISNLLTDNFYTVEIAYIAGGLLVLLFVLRAPFVQTMMAKKMKSELKENYELADLPISDVLLMDEDDEVREIAIKEDSRFAERTFDEIVDKKDDVMLLFIKRGEINIRNKAYDTKLEPGDKLVLYGNNPRIEEIFENA
;
A
#
# COMPACT_ATOMS: atom_id res chain seq x y z
N MET A 1 0.87 5.42 -40.90
CA MET A 1 0.09 6.25 -39.95
C MET A 1 -0.64 5.44 -38.89
N GLY A 2 -1.41 4.40 -39.24
CA GLY A 2 -2.03 3.51 -38.25
C GLY A 2 -1.04 2.84 -37.28
N ILE A 3 0.14 2.45 -37.77
CA ILE A 3 1.23 1.90 -36.93
C ILE A 3 1.69 2.91 -35.86
N LEU A 4 1.89 4.19 -36.24
CA LEU A 4 2.30 5.25 -35.30
C LEU A 4 1.23 5.48 -34.22
N PHE A 5 -0.05 5.47 -34.63
CA PHE A 5 -1.18 5.58 -33.70
C PHE A 5 -1.23 4.41 -32.71
N ILE A 6 -0.98 3.18 -33.17
CA ILE A 6 -0.86 2.00 -32.30
C ILE A 6 0.30 2.17 -31.31
N PHE A 7 1.46 2.63 -31.77
CA PHE A 7 2.60 2.88 -30.88
C PHE A 7 2.28 3.94 -29.81
N ILE A 8 1.56 5.00 -30.17
CA ILE A 8 1.15 6.04 -29.23
C ILE A 8 0.12 5.50 -28.24
N TYR A 9 -0.84 4.71 -28.70
CA TYR A 9 -1.79 4.06 -27.80
C TYR A 9 -1.09 3.13 -26.80
N LEU A 10 -0.18 2.27 -27.29
CA LEU A 10 0.62 1.41 -26.42
C LEU A 10 1.43 2.25 -25.42
N PHE A 11 1.99 3.36 -25.87
CA PHE A 11 2.73 4.28 -25.03
C PHE A 11 1.86 4.92 -23.93
N ILE A 12 0.62 5.33 -24.25
CA ILE A 12 -0.37 5.81 -23.27
C ILE A 12 -0.67 4.72 -22.24
N VAL A 13 -0.97 3.50 -22.71
CA VAL A 13 -1.27 2.37 -21.83
C VAL A 13 -0.12 2.09 -20.87
N PHE A 14 1.12 2.03 -21.37
CA PHE A 14 2.31 1.86 -20.53
C PHE A 14 2.50 3.00 -19.53
N THR A 15 2.21 4.23 -19.94
CA THR A 15 2.26 5.41 -19.07
C THR A 15 1.28 5.28 -17.91
N VAL A 16 0.02 4.99 -18.21
CA VAL A 16 -1.04 4.82 -17.22
C VAL A 16 -0.68 3.70 -16.25
N ILE A 17 -0.13 2.59 -16.75
CA ILE A 17 0.33 1.47 -15.92
C ILE A 17 1.41 1.93 -14.93
N GLU A 18 2.46 2.60 -15.40
CA GLU A 18 3.60 2.97 -14.54
C GLU A 18 3.22 4.02 -13.49
N ILE A 19 2.35 4.98 -13.85
CA ILE A 19 1.84 6.00 -12.93
C ILE A 19 1.05 5.34 -11.80
N ASN A 20 0.04 4.53 -12.14
CA ASN A 20 -0.81 3.92 -11.12
C ASN A 20 -0.04 2.89 -10.29
N THR A 21 0.92 2.18 -10.89
CA THR A 21 1.84 1.30 -10.15
C THR A 21 2.61 2.10 -9.10
N SER A 22 3.14 3.26 -9.47
CA SER A 22 3.89 4.10 -8.53
C SER A 22 3.02 4.60 -7.38
N ILE A 23 1.76 4.97 -7.65
CA ILE A 23 0.82 5.38 -6.60
C ILE A 23 0.51 4.21 -5.66
N PHE A 24 0.31 3.01 -6.19
CA PHE A 24 0.02 1.82 -5.39
C PHE A 24 1.23 1.42 -4.54
N VAL A 25 2.45 1.53 -5.08
CA VAL A 25 3.68 1.35 -4.29
C VAL A 25 3.79 2.41 -3.20
N ALA A 26 3.46 3.68 -3.49
CA ALA A 26 3.48 4.74 -2.48
C ALA A 26 2.46 4.52 -1.35
N THR A 27 1.40 3.74 -1.59
CA THR A 27 0.47 3.30 -0.53
C THR A 27 0.97 2.09 0.26
N GLY A 28 2.10 1.47 -0.07
CA GLY A 28 2.66 0.33 0.67
C GLY A 28 2.55 -1.05 -0.02
N LEU A 29 2.14 -1.13 -1.29
CA LEU A 29 2.16 -2.40 -2.04
C LEU A 29 3.56 -2.71 -2.59
N ASP A 30 3.91 -4.00 -2.62
CA ASP A 30 5.07 -4.45 -3.40
C ASP A 30 4.89 -4.08 -4.88
N ARG A 31 5.98 -3.67 -5.52
CA ARG A 31 5.96 -3.18 -6.90
C ARG A 31 5.49 -4.23 -7.91
N LYS A 32 5.78 -5.51 -7.69
CA LYS A 32 5.32 -6.59 -8.60
C LYS A 32 3.82 -6.78 -8.47
N ILE A 33 3.31 -6.80 -7.23
CA ILE A 33 1.87 -6.92 -6.94
C ILE A 33 1.13 -5.71 -7.50
N ALA A 34 1.58 -4.50 -7.18
CA ALA A 34 0.99 -3.25 -7.66
C ALA A 34 0.88 -3.23 -9.20
N ARG A 35 1.97 -3.58 -9.90
CA ARG A 35 1.99 -3.60 -11.37
C ARG A 35 1.03 -4.63 -11.95
N PHE A 36 1.00 -5.83 -11.37
CA PHE A 36 0.08 -6.89 -11.80
C PHE A 36 -1.38 -6.44 -11.64
N GLN A 37 -1.73 -5.90 -10.46
CA GLN A 37 -3.08 -5.42 -10.17
C GLN A 37 -3.53 -4.28 -11.09
N VAL A 38 -2.63 -3.32 -11.38
CA VAL A 38 -2.92 -2.23 -12.32
C VAL A 38 -3.22 -2.76 -13.72
N ILE A 39 -2.46 -3.74 -14.21
CA ILE A 39 -2.70 -4.38 -15.51
C ILE A 39 -4.02 -5.16 -15.49
N SER A 40 -4.29 -5.90 -14.41
CA SER A 40 -5.53 -6.66 -14.24
C SER A 40 -6.76 -5.76 -14.30
N MET A 41 -6.74 -4.64 -13.58
CA MET A 41 -7.82 -3.66 -13.61
C MET A 41 -7.96 -2.99 -14.98
N LEU A 42 -6.86 -2.60 -15.62
CA LEU A 42 -6.89 -1.99 -16.96
C LEU A 42 -7.44 -2.94 -18.03
N THR A 43 -7.20 -4.23 -17.89
CA THR A 43 -7.68 -5.25 -18.83
C THR A 43 -9.06 -5.80 -18.47
N GLY A 44 -9.63 -5.38 -17.33
CA GLY A 44 -10.87 -5.94 -16.81
C GLY A 44 -10.75 -7.42 -16.40
N THR A 45 -9.53 -7.93 -16.23
CA THR A 45 -9.29 -9.29 -15.76
C THR A 45 -9.34 -9.29 -14.24
N GLY A 46 -10.44 -9.77 -13.68
CA GLY A 46 -10.57 -9.95 -12.23
C GLY A 46 -9.86 -11.22 -11.79
N PHE A 47 -8.84 -11.09 -10.95
CA PHE A 47 -8.28 -12.22 -10.21
C PHE A 47 -8.73 -12.13 -8.75
N THR A 48 -9.45 -13.14 -8.28
CA THR A 48 -9.82 -13.27 -6.86
C THR A 48 -8.65 -13.88 -6.10
N THR A 49 -7.73 -13.03 -5.62
CA THR A 49 -6.61 -13.41 -4.76
C THR A 49 -6.61 -12.50 -3.53
N GLY A 50 -5.97 -12.93 -2.43
CA GLY A 50 -5.79 -12.06 -1.25
C GLY A 50 -5.05 -10.76 -1.57
N GLU A 51 -4.24 -10.74 -2.65
CA GLU A 51 -3.59 -9.53 -3.14
C GLU A 51 -4.57 -8.49 -3.73
N SER A 52 -5.72 -8.94 -4.24
CA SER A 52 -6.76 -8.05 -4.76
C SER A 52 -7.58 -7.39 -3.63
N GLU A 53 -7.63 -8.01 -2.45
CA GLU A 53 -8.25 -7.45 -1.24
C GLU A 53 -7.49 -6.21 -0.76
N LEU A 54 -6.16 -6.24 -0.86
CA LEU A 54 -5.28 -5.08 -0.58
C LEU A 54 -5.68 -3.83 -1.39
N ILE A 55 -6.31 -3.99 -2.55
CA ILE A 55 -6.76 -2.86 -3.37
C ILE A 55 -8.08 -2.28 -2.85
N ILE A 56 -8.97 -3.12 -2.31
CA ILE A 56 -10.30 -2.72 -1.84
C ILE A 56 -10.23 -2.08 -0.44
N ASP A 57 -9.30 -2.56 0.39
CA ASP A 57 -9.12 -2.15 1.79
C ASP A 57 -8.62 -0.70 1.93
N HIS A 58 -8.00 -0.14 0.89
CA HIS A 58 -7.50 1.23 0.94
C HIS A 58 -8.34 2.13 0.02
N PRO A 59 -8.97 3.22 0.53
CA PRO A 59 -9.97 3.99 -0.21
C PRO A 59 -9.42 4.66 -1.47
N VAL A 60 -8.17 5.12 -1.45
CA VAL A 60 -7.49 5.68 -2.63
C VAL A 60 -7.27 4.62 -3.72
N ARG A 61 -6.81 3.42 -3.33
CA ARG A 61 -6.59 2.29 -4.26
C ARG A 61 -7.90 1.86 -4.90
N ARG A 62 -8.99 1.81 -4.11
CA ARG A 62 -10.35 1.51 -4.59
C ARG A 62 -10.84 2.51 -5.63
N ARG A 63 -10.66 3.82 -5.39
CA ARG A 63 -11.06 4.87 -6.36
C ARG A 63 -10.24 4.82 -7.65
N LEU A 64 -8.92 4.64 -7.53
CA LEU A 64 -8.04 4.49 -8.70
C LEU A 64 -8.33 3.20 -9.47
N GLY A 65 -8.64 2.11 -8.78
CA GLY A 65 -9.01 0.85 -9.40
C GLY A 65 -10.29 0.95 -10.22
N ALA A 66 -11.33 1.59 -9.68
CA ALA A 66 -12.55 1.88 -10.42
C ALA A 66 -12.29 2.73 -11.69
N PHE A 67 -11.44 3.75 -11.57
CA PHE A 67 -10.99 4.54 -12.72
C PHE A 67 -10.27 3.69 -13.77
N LEU A 68 -9.31 2.84 -13.35
CA LEU A 68 -8.54 1.98 -14.26
C LEU A 68 -9.43 0.99 -15.02
N ILE A 69 -10.43 0.41 -14.36
CA ILE A 69 -11.39 -0.52 -14.99
C ILE A 69 -12.21 0.20 -16.07
N LEU A 70 -12.78 1.37 -15.72
CA LEU A 70 -13.55 2.16 -16.67
C LEU A 70 -12.68 2.66 -17.82
N PHE A 71 -11.50 3.21 -17.51
CA PHE A 71 -10.54 3.69 -18.49
C PHE A 71 -10.10 2.56 -19.44
N GLY A 72 -9.84 1.36 -18.92
CA GLY A 72 -9.55 0.17 -19.71
C GLY A 72 -10.63 -0.15 -20.74
N ALA A 73 -11.89 -0.24 -20.28
CA ALA A 73 -13.03 -0.51 -21.16
C ALA A 73 -13.26 0.58 -22.22
N PHE A 74 -13.23 1.86 -21.83
CA PHE A 74 -13.41 2.99 -22.76
C PHE A 74 -12.24 3.11 -23.74
N SER A 75 -11.00 2.98 -23.28
CA SER A 75 -9.81 3.06 -24.12
C SER A 75 -9.79 1.96 -25.18
N LEU A 76 -10.20 0.74 -24.81
CA LEU A 76 -10.34 -0.38 -25.75
C LEU A 76 -11.43 -0.11 -26.80
N ALA A 77 -12.58 0.46 -26.41
CA ALA A 77 -13.63 0.82 -27.36
C ALA A 77 -13.17 1.92 -28.34
N VAL A 78 -12.49 2.95 -27.84
CA VAL A 78 -11.96 4.05 -28.65
C VAL A 78 -10.90 3.55 -29.64
N ILE A 79 -9.97 2.68 -29.20
CA ILE A 79 -8.92 2.17 -30.10
C ILE A 79 -9.51 1.30 -31.21
N ILE A 80 -10.51 0.45 -30.91
CA ILE A 80 -11.18 -0.37 -31.93
C ILE A 80 -11.87 0.52 -32.96
N SER A 81 -12.63 1.53 -32.50
CA SER A 81 -13.30 2.49 -33.39
C SER A 81 -12.31 3.28 -34.24
N ALA A 82 -11.19 3.72 -33.65
CA ALA A 82 -10.15 4.45 -34.36
C ALA A 82 -9.43 3.58 -35.39
N ILE A 83 -9.14 2.31 -35.08
CA ILE A 83 -8.56 1.36 -36.05
C ILE A 83 -9.54 1.11 -37.20
N SER A 84 -10.84 0.93 -36.93
CA SER A 84 -11.86 0.77 -37.97
C SER A 84 -11.94 1.98 -38.90
N ASN A 85 -11.83 3.20 -38.37
CA ASN A 85 -11.80 4.42 -39.17
C ASN A 85 -10.49 4.62 -39.94
N LEU A 86 -9.35 4.23 -39.37
CA LEU A 86 -8.04 4.28 -40.04
C LEU A 86 -7.95 3.39 -41.28
N LEU A 87 -8.75 2.32 -41.35
CA LEU A 87 -8.88 1.47 -42.54
C LEU A 87 -9.65 2.16 -43.68
N THR A 88 -10.23 3.34 -43.44
CA THR A 88 -11.15 4.04 -44.35
C THR A 88 -10.53 5.33 -44.96
N ASP A 89 -9.22 5.54 -44.78
CA ASP A 89 -8.42 6.70 -45.25
C ASP A 89 -8.81 8.08 -44.70
N ASN A 90 -7.93 8.67 -43.86
CA ASN A 90 -7.62 10.11 -43.83
C ASN A 90 -6.40 10.39 -42.91
N PHE A 91 -5.51 11.28 -43.39
CA PHE A 91 -4.19 11.54 -42.80
C PHE A 91 -4.21 12.71 -41.80
N TYR A 92 -4.00 12.42 -40.51
CA TYR A 92 -3.83 13.42 -39.42
C TYR A 92 -2.46 13.30 -38.73
N THR A 93 -1.36 13.45 -39.48
CA THR A 93 0.02 13.21 -39.00
C THR A 93 0.48 14.18 -37.92
N VAL A 94 0.05 15.44 -37.98
CA VAL A 94 0.58 16.51 -37.13
C VAL A 94 -0.10 16.50 -35.75
N GLU A 95 -1.40 16.25 -35.68
CA GLU A 95 -2.17 16.21 -34.42
C GLU A 95 -1.73 15.05 -33.52
N ILE A 96 -1.43 13.89 -34.14
CA ILE A 96 -0.92 12.71 -33.45
C ILE A 96 0.46 12.97 -32.81
N ALA A 97 1.32 13.75 -33.48
CA ALA A 97 2.65 14.08 -32.97
C ALA A 97 2.60 15.00 -31.74
N TYR A 98 1.67 15.96 -31.71
CA TYR A 98 1.48 16.82 -30.53
C TYR A 98 0.97 16.04 -29.33
N ILE A 99 0.05 15.10 -29.54
CA ILE A 99 -0.45 14.21 -28.47
C ILE A 99 0.68 13.34 -27.92
N ALA A 100 1.47 12.71 -28.80
CA ALA A 100 2.61 11.89 -28.40
C ALA A 100 3.67 12.68 -27.61
N GLY A 101 4.00 13.89 -28.07
CA GLY A 101 4.93 14.78 -27.37
C GLY A 101 4.42 15.19 -26.00
N GLY A 102 3.13 15.54 -25.88
CA GLY A 102 2.50 15.87 -24.61
C GLY A 102 2.55 14.70 -23.60
N LEU A 103 2.28 13.48 -24.05
CA LEU A 103 2.37 12.28 -23.22
C LEU A 103 3.79 11.95 -22.76
N LEU A 104 4.79 12.15 -23.63
CA LEU A 104 6.21 11.96 -23.28
C LEU A 104 6.65 12.92 -22.17
N VAL A 105 6.27 14.19 -22.28
CA VAL A 105 6.55 15.21 -21.26
C VAL A 105 5.84 14.87 -19.96
N LEU A 106 4.56 14.49 -20.04
CA LEU A 106 3.78 14.06 -18.88
C LEU A 106 4.45 12.89 -18.16
N LEU A 107 4.94 11.89 -18.90
CA LEU A 107 5.69 10.75 -18.34
C LEU A 107 6.95 11.17 -17.60
N PHE A 108 7.74 12.05 -18.21
CA PHE A 108 8.98 12.53 -17.60
C PHE A 108 8.72 13.28 -16.28
N VAL A 109 7.66 14.08 -16.25
CA VAL A 109 7.22 14.78 -15.03
C VAL A 109 6.77 13.80 -13.96
N LEU A 110 5.93 12.81 -14.31
CA LEU A 110 5.42 11.83 -13.35
C LEU A 110 6.48 10.86 -12.82
N ARG A 111 7.52 10.57 -13.62
CA ARG A 111 8.64 9.73 -13.20
C ARG A 111 9.70 10.48 -12.39
N ALA A 112 9.59 11.81 -12.29
CA ALA A 112 10.53 12.60 -11.53
C ALA A 112 10.41 12.24 -10.03
N PRO A 113 11.54 11.95 -9.34
CA PRO A 113 11.53 11.55 -7.93
C PRO A 113 10.85 12.60 -7.05
N PHE A 114 10.99 13.88 -7.40
CA PHE A 114 10.30 14.99 -6.74
C PHE A 114 8.77 14.86 -6.74
N VAL A 115 8.18 14.47 -7.87
CA VAL A 115 6.72 14.32 -8.00
C VAL A 115 6.25 13.12 -7.21
N GLN A 116 7.01 12.02 -7.21
CA GLN A 116 6.71 10.84 -6.40
C GLN A 116 6.73 11.15 -4.90
N THR A 117 7.75 11.88 -4.41
CA THR A 117 7.81 12.28 -3.00
C THR A 117 6.70 13.26 -2.63
N MET A 118 6.35 14.20 -3.53
CA MET A 118 5.25 15.14 -3.31
C MET A 118 3.89 14.42 -3.27
N MET A 119 3.65 13.46 -4.16
CA MET A 119 2.45 12.63 -4.17
C MET A 119 2.33 11.79 -2.90
N ALA A 120 3.41 11.14 -2.47
CA ALA A 120 3.43 10.38 -1.22
C ALA A 120 3.11 11.27 0.00
N LYS A 121 3.70 12.46 0.06
CA LYS A 121 3.47 13.41 1.16
C LYS A 121 2.04 13.96 1.17
N LYS A 122 1.48 14.23 -0.01
CA LYS A 122 0.08 14.71 -0.13
C LYS A 122 -0.92 13.61 0.20
N MET A 123 -0.65 12.36 -0.17
CA MET A 123 -1.47 11.21 0.22
C MET A 123 -1.45 10.98 1.73
N LYS A 124 -0.28 11.03 2.39
CA LYS A 124 -0.19 10.91 3.86
C LYS A 124 -0.98 12.03 4.56
N SER A 125 -1.06 13.22 3.96
CA SER A 125 -1.85 14.35 4.46
C SER A 125 -3.36 14.18 4.24
N GLU A 126 -3.80 13.76 3.05
CA GLU A 126 -5.23 13.56 2.75
C GLU A 126 -5.84 12.40 3.56
N LEU A 127 -5.06 11.35 3.85
CA LEU A 127 -5.48 10.25 4.72
C LEU A 127 -5.76 10.70 6.15
N LYS A 128 -5.03 11.70 6.66
CA LYS A 128 -5.16 12.21 8.03
C LYS A 128 -6.36 13.16 8.21
N GLU A 129 -6.80 13.85 7.16
CA GLU A 129 -7.85 14.87 7.23
C GLU A 129 -9.22 14.44 6.72
N ASN A 130 -9.30 13.49 5.77
CA ASN A 130 -10.54 13.26 5.00
C ASN A 130 -11.13 11.83 5.11
N TYR A 131 -10.46 10.91 5.80
CA TYR A 131 -10.94 9.53 5.93
C TYR A 131 -11.20 9.17 7.39
N GLU A 132 -12.30 8.46 7.64
CA GLU A 132 -12.56 7.89 8.96
C GLU A 132 -11.56 6.77 9.24
N LEU A 133 -11.05 6.68 10.47
CA LEU A 133 -10.10 5.64 10.88
C LEU A 133 -10.61 4.21 10.61
N ALA A 134 -11.93 4.03 10.59
CA ALA A 134 -12.58 2.75 10.29
C ALA A 134 -12.43 2.29 8.82
N ASP A 135 -12.13 3.21 7.90
CA ASP A 135 -11.96 2.92 6.47
C ASP A 135 -10.50 2.63 6.07
N LEU A 136 -9.57 2.69 7.03
CA LEU A 136 -8.14 2.46 6.80
C LEU A 136 -7.74 1.04 7.19
N PRO A 137 -6.74 0.45 6.51
CA PRO A 137 -6.12 -0.80 6.96
C PRO A 137 -5.59 -0.65 8.40
N ILE A 138 -5.72 -1.70 9.21
CA ILE A 138 -5.28 -1.70 10.62
C ILE A 138 -3.79 -1.34 10.75
N SER A 139 -2.96 -1.78 9.80
CA SER A 139 -1.54 -1.42 9.75
C SER A 139 -1.32 0.09 9.61
N ASP A 140 -2.15 0.79 8.84
CA ASP A 140 -1.99 2.23 8.61
C ASP A 140 -2.51 3.06 9.79
N VAL A 141 -3.36 2.45 10.63
CA VAL A 141 -3.87 3.05 11.88
C VAL A 141 -2.92 2.81 13.05
N LEU A 142 -2.31 1.63 13.13
CA LEU A 142 -1.34 1.31 14.19
C LEU A 142 0.06 1.83 13.86
N LEU A 143 0.54 1.73 12.62
CA LEU A 143 1.92 2.06 12.24
C LEU A 143 1.99 3.46 11.59
N MET A 144 1.63 4.50 12.34
CA MET A 144 1.53 5.86 11.80
C MET A 144 2.90 6.56 11.70
N ASP A 145 3.75 6.30 12.69
CA ASP A 145 5.12 6.81 12.76
C ASP A 145 6.12 5.78 12.21
N GLU A 146 7.26 6.26 11.70
CA GLU A 146 8.25 5.41 11.00
C GLU A 146 8.85 4.32 11.90
N ASP A 147 8.87 4.57 13.21
CA ASP A 147 9.42 3.66 14.21
C ASP A 147 8.35 2.78 14.88
N ASP A 148 7.06 2.96 14.58
CA ASP A 148 5.99 2.15 15.15
C ASP A 148 6.07 0.72 14.60
N GLU A 149 6.03 -0.28 15.49
CA GLU A 149 5.95 -1.68 15.09
C GLU A 149 5.08 -2.50 16.05
N VAL A 150 4.47 -3.57 15.53
CA VAL A 150 3.85 -4.62 16.34
C VAL A 150 4.79 -5.82 16.41
N ARG A 151 5.29 -6.15 17.60
CA ARG A 151 6.28 -7.20 17.84
C ARG A 151 5.72 -8.31 18.72
N GLU A 152 6.03 -9.56 18.38
CA GLU A 152 5.81 -10.73 19.23
C GLU A 152 7.12 -11.12 19.92
N ILE A 153 7.15 -11.09 21.25
CA ILE A 153 8.32 -11.43 22.07
C ILE A 153 8.01 -12.64 22.93
N ALA A 154 8.78 -13.72 22.77
CA ALA A 154 8.66 -14.90 23.61
C ALA A 154 9.55 -14.78 24.85
N ILE A 155 8.99 -15.05 26.02
CA ILE A 155 9.71 -15.09 27.30
C ILE A 155 10.42 -16.45 27.42
N LYS A 156 11.74 -16.44 27.49
CA LYS A 156 12.56 -17.64 27.67
C LYS A 156 12.58 -18.11 29.13
N GLU A 157 13.00 -19.35 29.35
CA GLU A 157 13.16 -19.91 30.70
C GLU A 157 14.19 -19.17 31.55
N ASP A 158 15.26 -18.67 30.94
CA ASP A 158 16.32 -17.90 31.62
C ASP A 158 16.04 -16.39 31.65
N SER A 159 14.82 -15.98 31.31
CA SER A 159 14.46 -14.57 31.16
C SER A 159 14.32 -13.87 32.51
N ARG A 160 14.96 -12.70 32.63
CA ARG A 160 14.83 -11.81 33.81
C ARG A 160 13.42 -11.22 34.01
N PHE A 161 12.52 -11.48 33.06
CA PHE A 161 11.15 -11.00 33.05
C PHE A 161 10.15 -12.02 33.59
N ALA A 162 10.59 -13.27 33.85
CA ALA A 162 9.74 -14.29 34.45
C ALA A 162 9.25 -13.86 35.85
N GLU A 163 8.00 -14.20 36.16
CA GLU A 163 7.26 -13.85 37.39
C GLU A 163 6.99 -12.37 37.65
N ARG A 164 7.41 -11.48 36.74
CA ARG A 164 7.13 -10.03 36.81
C ARG A 164 5.86 -9.70 36.02
N THR A 165 5.23 -8.58 36.35
CA THR A 165 4.10 -8.04 35.59
C THR A 165 4.59 -7.06 34.52
N PHE A 166 3.79 -6.78 33.49
CA PHE A 166 4.21 -5.85 32.43
C PHE A 166 4.47 -4.44 32.96
N ASP A 167 3.63 -3.96 33.89
CA ASP A 167 3.78 -2.66 34.56
C ASP A 167 5.08 -2.53 35.38
N GLU A 168 5.72 -3.64 35.76
CA GLU A 168 7.02 -3.64 36.42
C GLU A 168 8.21 -3.60 35.44
N ILE A 169 7.99 -3.96 34.18
CA ILE A 169 9.03 -4.10 33.16
C ILE A 169 9.15 -2.83 32.33
N VAL A 170 8.01 -2.25 31.95
CA VAL A 170 7.91 -1.10 31.05
C VAL A 170 7.35 0.08 31.83
N ASP A 171 8.04 1.22 31.83
CA ASP A 171 7.50 2.46 32.41
C ASP A 171 6.44 3.02 31.44
N LYS A 172 5.39 3.68 31.95
CA LYS A 172 4.37 4.36 31.13
C LYS A 172 4.95 5.46 30.24
N LYS A 173 6.19 5.87 30.48
CA LYS A 173 6.95 6.83 29.67
C LYS A 173 7.66 6.18 28.49
N ASP A 174 7.92 4.89 28.56
CA ASP A 174 8.40 4.12 27.43
C ASP A 174 7.18 3.92 26.52
N ASP A 175 7.22 4.49 25.32
CA ASP A 175 6.12 4.49 24.34
C ASP A 175 5.89 3.07 23.76
N VAL A 176 5.49 2.16 24.64
CA VAL A 176 5.36 0.73 24.44
C VAL A 176 4.10 0.24 25.17
N MET A 177 3.18 -0.33 24.41
CA MET A 177 1.89 -0.81 24.87
C MET A 177 1.81 -2.33 24.72
N LEU A 178 1.37 -3.01 25.78
CA LEU A 178 1.01 -4.42 25.71
C LEU A 178 -0.40 -4.57 25.14
N LEU A 179 -0.52 -5.24 23.99
CA LEU A 179 -1.82 -5.56 23.40
C LEU A 179 -2.45 -6.76 24.09
N PHE A 180 -1.70 -7.85 24.23
CA PHE A 180 -2.13 -9.06 24.96
C PHE A 180 -0.96 -10.02 25.21
N ILE A 181 -1.18 -10.94 26.14
CA ILE A 181 -0.27 -12.08 26.40
C ILE A 181 -0.87 -13.33 25.79
N LYS A 182 -0.10 -14.06 24.99
CA LYS A 182 -0.47 -15.36 24.44
C LYS A 182 0.24 -16.46 25.21
N ARG A 183 -0.53 -17.26 25.94
CA ARG A 183 -0.08 -18.42 26.72
C ARG A 183 -0.63 -19.70 26.09
N GLY A 184 0.19 -20.35 25.27
CA GLY A 184 -0.27 -21.45 24.41
C GLY A 184 -1.37 -20.99 23.44
N GLU A 185 -2.57 -21.55 23.58
CA GLU A 185 -3.76 -21.21 22.77
C GLU A 185 -4.61 -20.07 23.38
N ILE A 186 -4.31 -19.62 24.60
CA ILE A 186 -5.12 -18.64 25.31
C ILE A 186 -4.52 -17.23 25.10
N ASN A 187 -5.37 -16.29 24.67
CA ASN A 187 -5.03 -14.87 24.60
C ASN A 187 -5.59 -14.12 25.81
N ILE A 188 -4.71 -13.69 26.72
CA ILE A 188 -5.03 -12.93 27.92
C ILE A 188 -5.00 -11.43 27.55
N ARG A 189 -6.18 -10.79 27.51
CA ARG A 189 -6.34 -9.36 27.18
C ARG A 189 -6.64 -8.50 28.40
N ASN A 190 -7.78 -8.74 29.05
CA ASN A 190 -8.29 -7.86 30.12
C ASN A 190 -7.40 -7.76 31.36
N LYS A 191 -6.62 -8.81 31.65
CA LYS A 191 -5.71 -8.86 32.80
C LYS A 191 -4.24 -8.89 32.37
N ALA A 192 -3.94 -8.55 31.12
CA ALA A 192 -2.60 -8.68 30.57
C ALA A 192 -1.55 -7.94 31.42
N TYR A 193 -1.88 -6.72 31.86
CA TYR A 193 -0.99 -5.89 32.67
C TYR A 193 -0.76 -6.42 34.09
N ASP A 194 -1.78 -7.03 34.71
CA ASP A 194 -1.70 -7.61 36.07
C ASP A 194 -1.17 -9.04 36.11
N THR A 195 -1.09 -9.71 34.95
CA THR A 195 -0.72 -11.13 34.87
C THR A 195 0.80 -11.25 34.94
N LYS A 196 1.27 -12.11 35.84
CA LYS A 196 2.69 -12.46 35.91
C LYS A 196 3.10 -13.27 34.68
N LEU A 197 4.22 -12.88 34.09
CA LEU A 197 4.78 -13.55 32.94
C LEU A 197 5.36 -14.91 33.34
N GLU A 198 5.07 -15.92 32.53
CA GLU A 198 5.60 -17.26 32.68
C GLU A 198 6.53 -17.60 31.50
N PRO A 199 7.56 -18.43 31.70
CA PRO A 199 8.35 -18.97 30.60
C PRO A 199 7.46 -19.62 29.54
N GLY A 200 7.69 -19.28 28.27
CA GLY A 200 6.88 -19.73 27.14
C GLY A 200 5.71 -18.80 26.78
N ASP A 201 5.42 -17.77 27.60
CA ASP A 201 4.50 -16.71 27.22
C ASP A 201 5.02 -15.91 26.04
N LYS A 202 4.09 -15.44 25.22
CA LYS A 202 4.40 -14.51 24.14
C LYS A 202 3.68 -13.19 24.33
N LEU A 203 4.46 -12.12 24.45
CA LEU A 203 3.99 -10.75 24.53
C LEU A 203 3.76 -10.20 23.13
N VAL A 204 2.57 -9.69 22.87
CA VAL A 204 2.30 -8.90 21.66
C VAL A 204 2.31 -7.43 22.03
N LEU A 205 3.33 -6.72 21.56
CA LEU A 205 3.63 -5.33 21.91
C LEU A 205 3.41 -4.43 20.70
N TYR A 206 3.04 -3.18 20.97
CA TYR A 206 2.91 -2.11 20.00
C TYR A 206 3.64 -0.87 20.51
N GLY A 207 4.42 -0.20 19.68
CA GLY A 207 5.10 1.05 20.03
C GLY A 207 6.42 1.22 19.28
N ASN A 208 7.30 2.05 19.83
CA ASN A 208 8.59 2.37 19.22
C ASN A 208 9.52 1.14 19.14
N ASN A 209 9.84 0.66 17.93
CA ASN A 209 10.62 -0.56 17.73
C ASN A 209 12.03 -0.52 18.36
N PRO A 210 12.85 0.53 18.17
CA PRO A 210 14.14 0.64 18.86
C PRO A 210 14.02 0.49 20.39
N ARG A 211 12.97 1.06 20.98
CA ARG A 211 12.73 0.99 22.43
C ARG A 211 12.28 -0.39 22.88
N ILE A 212 11.43 -1.05 22.09
CA ILE A 212 11.00 -2.43 22.34
C ILE A 212 12.23 -3.36 22.34
N GLU A 213 13.11 -3.21 21.36
CA GLU A 213 14.32 -4.03 21.24
C GLU A 213 15.28 -3.80 22.42
N GLU A 214 15.45 -2.55 22.86
CA GLU A 214 16.29 -2.21 24.02
C GLU A 214 15.76 -2.82 25.33
N ILE A 215 14.45 -2.74 25.58
CA ILE A 215 13.85 -3.26 26.81
C ILE A 215 13.93 -4.79 26.83
N PHE A 216 13.63 -5.44 25.70
CA PHE A 216 13.46 -6.88 25.60
C PHE A 216 14.64 -7.63 24.94
N GLU A 217 15.82 -7.00 24.85
CA GLU A 217 17.04 -7.57 24.24
C GLU A 217 17.43 -8.95 24.82
N ASN A 218 17.03 -9.24 26.07
CA ASN A 218 17.30 -10.50 26.79
C ASN A 218 16.02 -11.20 27.28
N ALA A 219 14.92 -11.05 26.52
CA ALA A 219 13.67 -11.73 26.81
C ALA A 219 13.73 -13.24 26.54
#